data_AF-A0A553QGY2-F1
#
_entry.id   AF-A0A553QGY2-F1
#
_cell.length_a   1.000
_cell.length_b   1.000
_cell.length_c   1.000
_cell.angle_alpha   90.00
_cell.angle_beta   90.00
_cell.angle_gamma   90.00
#
_symmetry.space_group_name_H-M   'P 1'
#
loop_
_entity.id
_entity.type
_entity.pdbx_description
1 polymer ?
#
loop_
_entity_poly.entity_id
_entity_poly.type
_entity_poly.pdbx_seq_one_letter_code
_entity_poly.pdbx_strand_id
1 'polypeptide(L)'
;YFLVTFPVVMESGSEAKLCASVLKLNESLIMNVYLLDRNQSTLLLQENVETEFHQCFNVQAPAREEAESVSVQSIKVELHGKNFMLAEERKVMLIRFNPLTFIQTDKPIYIPGQTGK
;
A
#
# COMPACT_ATOMS: atom_id res chain seq x y z
N TYR A 1 17.65 -6.29 14.60
CA TYR A 1 17.49 -5.20 13.62
C TYR A 1 16.25 -5.48 12.81
N PHE A 2 15.47 -4.44 12.50
CA PHE A 2 14.33 -4.57 11.62
C PHE A 2 14.40 -3.48 10.56
N LEU A 3 13.93 -3.81 9.36
CA LEU A 3 13.78 -2.89 8.26
C LEU A 3 12.43 -3.17 7.62
N VAL A 4 11.66 -2.12 7.36
CA VAL A 4 10.44 -2.22 6.55
C VAL A 4 10.51 -1.18 5.45
N THR A 5 10.25 -1.63 4.23
CA THR A 5 10.23 -0.78 3.03
C THR A 5 8.87 -0.90 2.36
N PHE A 6 8.31 0.24 1.99
CA PHE A 6 7.05 0.38 1.28
C PHE A 6 7.17 1.56 0.30
N PRO A 7 6.35 1.62 -0.75
CA PRO A 7 6.44 2.71 -1.72
C PRO A 7 5.99 4.03 -1.10
N VAL A 8 6.63 5.14 -1.51
CA VAL A 8 6.26 6.49 -1.06
C VAL A 8 4.90 6.95 -1.61
N VAL A 9 4.46 6.35 -2.72
CA VAL A 9 3.14 6.56 -3.33
C VAL A 9 2.43 5.22 -3.49
N MET A 10 1.18 5.13 -3.06
CA MET A 10 0.29 3.99 -3.28
C MET A 10 -0.96 4.44 -4.05
N GLU A 11 -1.39 3.64 -5.01
CA GLU A 11 -2.65 3.90 -5.71
C GLU A 11 -3.82 3.29 -4.91
N SER A 12 -4.85 4.08 -4.64
CA SER A 12 -5.99 3.67 -3.83
C SER A 12 -6.72 2.51 -4.48
N GLY A 13 -6.98 1.44 -3.72
CA GLY A 13 -7.62 0.23 -4.23
C GLY A 13 -6.72 -0.66 -5.08
N SER A 14 -5.42 -0.36 -5.18
CA SER A 14 -4.44 -1.23 -5.85
C SER A 14 -3.62 -2.05 -4.86
N GLU A 15 -2.97 -3.10 -5.36
CA GLU A 15 -1.92 -3.78 -4.60
C GLU A 15 -0.68 -2.88 -4.49
N ALA A 16 -0.10 -2.84 -3.29
CA ALA A 16 1.21 -2.28 -3.01
C ALA A 16 2.12 -3.36 -2.43
N LYS A 17 3.41 -3.29 -2.70
CA LYS A 17 4.40 -4.24 -2.19
C LYS A 17 5.12 -3.66 -0.98
N LEU A 18 5.05 -4.36 0.15
CA LEU A 18 5.80 -4.05 1.36
C LEU A 18 6.80 -5.18 1.60
N CYS A 19 8.06 -4.85 1.87
CA CYS A 19 9.07 -5.83 2.24
C CYS A 19 9.56 -5.57 3.66
N ALA A 20 9.76 -6.64 4.41
CA ALA A 20 10.27 -6.59 5.77
C ALA A 20 11.48 -7.51 5.91
N SER A 21 12.47 -7.04 6.66
CA SER A 21 13.61 -7.83 7.13
C SER A 21 13.66 -7.76 8.63
N VAL A 22 13.68 -8.91 9.30
CA VAL A 22 13.95 -8.97 10.75
C VAL A 22 15.13 -9.89 10.98
N LEU A 23 16.14 -9.36 11.68
CA LEU A 23 17.42 -10.01 11.96
C LEU A 23 17.70 -9.97 13.45
N LYS A 24 18.40 -10.97 13.98
CA LYS A 24 18.78 -11.13 15.39
C LYS A 24 17.55 -11.18 16.29
N LEU A 25 16.68 -12.18 16.08
CA LEU A 25 15.55 -12.45 16.97
C LEU A 25 16.03 -13.12 18.26
N ASN A 26 15.58 -12.59 19.39
CA ASN A 26 15.77 -13.21 20.70
C ASN A 26 14.46 -13.80 21.27
N GLU A 27 13.32 -13.41 20.70
CA GLU A 27 11.97 -13.89 21.03
C GLU A 27 11.08 -13.78 19.79
N SER A 28 10.00 -14.57 19.72
CA SER A 28 9.00 -14.45 18.66
C SER A 28 8.28 -13.11 18.76
N LEU A 29 8.04 -12.48 17.61
CA LEU A 29 7.40 -11.18 17.51
C LEU A 29 6.13 -11.27 16.65
N ILE A 30 5.18 -10.38 16.90
CA ILE A 30 4.06 -10.09 16.00
C ILE A 30 4.33 -8.73 15.37
N MET A 31 4.43 -8.71 14.04
CA MET A 31 4.58 -7.48 13.27
C MET A 31 3.23 -7.05 12.72
N ASN A 32 2.78 -5.86 13.07
CA ASN A 32 1.58 -5.24 12.52
C ASN A 32 1.95 -4.02 11.67
N VAL A 33 1.36 -3.91 10.48
CA VAL A 33 1.46 -2.72 9.63
C VAL A 33 0.08 -2.11 9.50
N TYR A 34 -0.04 -0.85 9.90
CA TYR A 34 -1.26 -0.07 9.83
C TYR A 34 -1.12 1.08 8.84
N LEU A 35 -2.22 1.40 8.17
CA LEU A 35 -2.44 2.69 7.54
C LEU A 35 -3.25 3.56 8.50
N LEU A 36 -2.73 4.74 8.81
CA LEU A 36 -3.37 5.72 9.68
C LEU A 36 -3.94 6.86 8.83
N ASP A 37 -5.24 7.09 9.00
CA ASP A 37 -5.99 8.12 8.31
C ASP A 37 -6.87 8.90 9.26
N ARG A 38 -6.45 10.12 9.61
CA ARG A 38 -7.14 11.02 10.56
C ARG A 38 -7.47 10.31 11.88
N ASN A 39 -8.64 9.67 11.97
CA ASN A 39 -9.14 8.97 13.15
C ASN A 39 -9.31 7.45 12.96
N GLN A 40 -8.94 6.91 11.80
CA GLN A 40 -9.06 5.49 11.48
C GLN A 40 -7.68 4.84 11.33
N SER A 41 -7.55 3.64 11.87
CA SER A 41 -6.38 2.78 11.67
C SER A 41 -6.83 1.51 10.97
N THR A 42 -6.28 1.24 9.79
CA THR A 42 -6.57 0.04 8.99
C THR A 42 -5.37 -0.88 9.04
N LEU A 43 -5.55 -2.11 9.53
CA LEU A 43 -4.50 -3.15 9.49
C LEU A 43 -4.31 -3.62 8.05
N LEU A 44 -3.11 -3.42 7.51
CA LEU A 44 -2.73 -3.85 6.16
C LEU A 44 -2.07 -5.24 6.16
N LEU A 45 -1.26 -5.53 7.17
CA LEU A 45 -0.51 -6.77 7.31
C LEU A 45 -0.33 -7.10 8.79
N GLN A 46 -0.51 -8.36 9.14
CA GLN A 46 -0.06 -8.94 10.41
C GLN A 46 0.77 -10.17 10.08
N GLU A 47 1.98 -10.25 10.64
CA GLU A 47 2.91 -11.35 10.40
C GLU A 47 3.51 -11.86 11.71
N ASN A 48 3.54 -13.18 11.87
CA ASN A 48 4.21 -13.82 13.00
C ASN A 48 5.67 -14.07 12.65
N VAL A 49 6.56 -13.41 13.39
CA VAL A 49 8.00 -13.48 13.18
C VAL A 49 8.60 -14.47 14.18
N GLU A 50 8.72 -15.72 13.76
CA GLU A 50 9.31 -16.79 14.58
C GLU A 50 10.82 -16.96 14.34
N THR A 51 11.26 -16.62 13.13
CA THR A 51 12.66 -16.74 12.71
C THR A 51 13.08 -15.46 11.97
N GLU A 52 14.39 -15.29 11.79
CA GLU A 52 14.90 -14.22 10.94
C GLU A 52 14.41 -14.41 9.51
N PHE A 53 13.94 -13.34 8.88
CA PHE A 53 13.42 -13.43 7.52
C PHE A 53 13.67 -12.17 6.71
N HIS A 54 13.59 -12.32 5.40
CA HIS A 54 13.38 -11.24 4.44
C HIS A 54 12.27 -11.66 3.48
N GLN A 55 11.12 -11.00 3.54
CA GLN A 55 9.95 -11.35 2.74
C GLN A 55 9.21 -10.09 2.28
N CYS A 56 8.54 -10.21 1.14
CA CYS A 56 7.68 -9.18 0.60
C CYS A 56 6.23 -9.66 0.56
N PHE A 57 5.33 -8.76 0.90
CA PHE A 57 3.90 -8.97 1.01
C PHE A 57 3.20 -8.00 0.04
N ASN A 58 2.22 -8.51 -0.69
CA ASN A 58 1.29 -7.65 -1.40
C ASN A 58 0.18 -7.27 -0.43
N VAL A 59 0.00 -5.98 -0.19
CA VAL A 59 -1.04 -5.42 0.65
C VAL A 59 -2.00 -4.61 -0.22
N GLN A 60 -3.29 -4.66 0.09
CA GLN A 60 -4.29 -3.85 -0.60
C GLN A 60 -4.35 -2.46 0.01
N ALA A 61 -4.08 -1.43 -0.80
CA ALA A 61 -4.33 -0.07 -0.37
C ALA A 61 -5.85 0.15 -0.27
N PRO A 62 -6.37 0.74 0.80
CA PRO A 62 -7.81 0.94 0.93
C PRO A 62 -8.33 1.80 -0.22
N ALA A 63 -9.46 1.36 -0.79
CA ALA A 63 -10.17 2.13 -1.79
C ALA A 63 -10.75 3.39 -1.14
N ARG A 64 -10.57 4.54 -1.78
CA ARG A 64 -11.22 5.78 -1.39
C ARG A 64 -12.21 6.20 -2.46
N GLU A 65 -13.42 6.52 -2.03
CA GLU A 65 -14.45 7.15 -2.86
C GLU A 65 -14.27 8.68 -2.95
N GLU A 66 -13.34 9.24 -2.19
CA GLU A 66 -13.18 10.69 -2.04
C GLU A 66 -12.86 11.39 -3.37
N ALA A 67 -13.31 12.65 -3.45
CA ALA A 67 -13.12 13.52 -4.61
C ALA A 67 -11.68 14.03 -4.74
N GLU A 68 -10.88 13.98 -3.67
CA GLU A 68 -9.48 14.41 -3.69
C GLU A 68 -8.63 13.40 -4.46
N SER A 69 -7.83 13.89 -5.41
CA SER A 69 -6.95 13.06 -6.23
C SER A 69 -5.73 12.54 -5.46
N VAL A 70 -5.41 13.16 -4.32
CA VAL A 70 -4.22 12.91 -3.52
C VAL A 70 -4.53 13.09 -2.04
N SER A 71 -4.06 12.16 -1.20
CA SER A 71 -4.05 12.29 0.26
C SER A 71 -2.70 11.89 0.85
N VAL A 72 -2.30 12.52 1.95
CA VAL A 72 -1.11 12.13 2.71
C VAL A 72 -1.56 11.48 4.01
N GLN A 73 -1.14 10.23 4.20
CA GLN A 73 -1.44 9.40 5.34
C GLN A 73 -0.14 8.89 5.98
N SER A 74 -0.23 8.07 7.02
CA SER A 74 0.94 7.47 7.66
C SER A 74 0.84 5.94 7.63
N ILE A 75 1.96 5.29 7.31
CA ILE A 75 2.16 3.87 7.61
C ILE A 75 2.81 3.78 8.99
N LYS A 76 2.18 3.04 9.90
CA LYS A 76 2.74 2.70 11.20
C LYS A 76 3.07 1.22 11.23
N VAL A 77 4.32 0.90 11.55
CA VAL A 77 4.79 -0.47 11.78
C VAL A 77 4.96 -0.65 13.28
N GLU A 78 4.38 -1.70 13.83
CA GLU A 78 4.57 -2.11 15.22
C GLU A 78 5.13 -3.53 15.28
N LEU A 79 6.09 -3.75 16.16
CA LEU A 79 6.67 -5.05 16.49
C LEU A 79 6.43 -5.30 17.98
N HIS A 80 5.68 -6.35 18.28
CA HIS A 80 5.32 -6.73 19.64
C HIS A 80 5.85 -8.12 19.96
N GLY A 81 6.72 -8.20 20.96
CA GLY A 81 7.19 -9.43 21.59
C GLY A 81 6.76 -9.49 23.04
N LYS A 82 7.26 -10.48 23.78
CA LYS A 82 6.97 -10.63 25.20
C LYS A 82 7.61 -9.50 26.04
N ASN A 83 8.83 -9.10 25.70
CA ASN A 83 9.59 -8.09 26.42
C ASN A 83 10.04 -6.92 25.52
N PHE A 84 9.75 -7.01 24.23
CA PHE A 84 10.13 -6.02 23.24
C PHE A 84 8.89 -5.39 22.61
N MET A 85 8.87 -4.06 22.53
CA MET A 85 7.88 -3.34 21.75
C MET A 85 8.58 -2.21 21.02
N LEU A 86 8.30 -2.09 19.72
CA LEU A 86 8.82 -1.01 18.90
C LEU A 86 7.76 -0.57 17.90
N ALA A 87 7.65 0.74 17.70
CA ALA A 87 6.78 1.31 16.69
C ALA A 87 7.54 2.38 15.90
N GLU A 88 7.34 2.39 14.59
CA GLU A 88 7.84 3.43 13.69
C GLU A 88 6.72 3.88 12.75
N GLU A 89 6.71 5.17 12.44
CA GLU A 89 5.68 5.77 11.59
C GLU A 89 6.32 6.62 10.51
N ARG A 90 5.83 6.48 9.27
CA ARG A 90 6.32 7.22 8.10
C ARG A 90 5.18 7.58 7.16
N LYS A 91 5.26 8.77 6.58
CA LYS A 91 4.22 9.29 5.67
C LYS A 91 4.22 8.54 4.34
N VAL A 92 3.03 8.38 3.78
CA VAL A 92 2.78 7.83 2.45
C VAL A 92 1.74 8.67 1.72
N MET A 93 1.89 8.80 0.41
CA MET A 93 0.94 9.48 -0.46
C MET A 93 0.00 8.44 -1.07
N LEU A 94 -1.30 8.55 -0.83
CA LEU A 94 -2.31 7.79 -1.56
C LEU A 94 -2.85 8.64 -2.72
N ILE A 95 -2.82 8.08 -3.92
CA ILE A 95 -3.35 8.71 -5.12
C ILE A 95 -4.57 7.94 -5.63
N ARG A 96 -5.53 8.63 -6.22
CA ARG A 96 -6.70 7.97 -6.82
C ARG A 96 -6.28 7.04 -7.96
N PHE A 97 -6.88 5.86 -8.03
CA PHE A 97 -6.79 4.98 -9.20
C PHE A 97 -7.35 5.68 -10.44
N ASN A 98 -6.50 5.88 -11.45
CA ASN A 98 -6.93 6.51 -12.71
C ASN A 98 -6.55 5.62 -13.90
N PRO A 99 -7.46 4.75 -14.38
CA PRO A 99 -7.15 3.86 -15.48
C PRO A 99 -6.96 4.67 -16.78
N LEU A 100 -5.84 4.43 -17.46
CA LEU A 100 -5.61 4.97 -18.80
C LEU A 100 -6.64 4.40 -19.77
N THR A 101 -7.54 5.24 -20.25
CA THR A 101 -8.55 4.88 -21.25
C THR A 101 -8.04 5.21 -22.64
N PHE A 102 -7.87 4.20 -23.48
CA PHE A 102 -7.52 4.37 -24.89
C PHE A 102 -8.75 4.13 -25.76
N ILE A 103 -9.06 5.09 -26.62
CA ILE A 103 -10.13 4.97 -27.61
C ILE A 103 -9.48 4.74 -28.97
N GLN A 104 -9.83 3.63 -29.59
CA GLN A 104 -9.43 3.32 -30.96
C GLN A 104 -10.69 3.28 -31.81
N THR A 105 -10.76 4.17 -32.80
CA THR A 105 -11.82 4.19 -33.79
C THR A 105 -11.48 3.25 -34.95
N ASP A 106 -12.49 2.78 -35.68
CA ASP A 106 -12.25 1.95 -36.87
C ASP A 106 -11.48 2.70 -37.98
N LYS A 107 -11.55 4.03 -38.01
CA LYS A 107 -10.86 4.89 -38.98
C LYS A 107 -10.33 6.18 -38.36
N PRO A 108 -9.25 6.76 -38.90
CA PRO A 108 -8.73 8.05 -38.45
C PRO A 108 -9.58 9.25 -38.91
N ILE A 109 -10.32 9.14 -40.03
CA ILE A 109 -11.11 10.22 -40.63
C ILE A 109 -12.43 9.66 -41.19
N TYR A 110 -13.54 10.38 -40.96
CA TYR A 110 -14.87 10.07 -41.49
C TYR A 110 -15.38 11.16 -42.43
N ILE A 111 -16.04 10.77 -43.51
CA ILE A 111 -16.73 11.66 -44.46
C ILE A 111 -18.13 12.00 -43.92
N PRO A 112 -18.69 13.20 -44.20
CA PRO A 112 -20.06 13.52 -43.81
C PRO A 112 -21.07 12.42 -44.17
N GLY A 113 -21.85 11.97 -43.18
CA GLY A 113 -22.81 10.87 -43.31
C GLY A 113 -22.30 9.49 -42.91
N GLN A 114 -21.01 9.33 -42.58
CA GLN A 114 -20.47 8.09 -42.04
C GLN A 114 -20.60 8.01 -40.51
N THR A 115 -20.89 6.82 -40.00
CA THR A 115 -20.94 6.53 -38.56
C THR A 115 -19.70 5.74 -38.16
N GLY A 116 -19.02 6.19 -37.09
CA GLY A 116 -17.89 5.47 -36.49
C GLY A 116 -18.35 4.24 -35.70
N LYS A 117 -17.45 3.27 -35.60
CA LYS A 117 -17.56 2.13 -34.69
C LYS A 117 -16.41 2.13 -33.69
#